data_AF-A0AAV0VFP2-F1
#
_entry.id   AF-A0AAV0VFP2-F1
#
_cell.length_a   1.000
_cell.length_b   1.000
_cell.length_c   1.000
_cell.angle_alpha   90.00
_cell.angle_beta   90.00
_cell.angle_gamma   90.00
#
_symmetry.space_group_name_H-M   'P 1'
#
loop_
_entity.id
_entity.type
_entity.pdbx_description
1 polymer ?
#
loop_
_entity_poly.entity_id
_entity_poly.type
_entity_poly.pdbx_seq_one_letter_code
_entity_poly.pdbx_strand_id
1 'polypeptide(L)'
;MSNSERGKYYRRRRKIYSAHLEERVAALHEEIAALTVSRQVQQELALSQRFTPLGAAANIVNEYCSLFNYGAPVRLTVDDQDLSASLVAHVSNTQRGFLQAVMNADVRFGEFFGVGLLFDQWERYSLFHAAIKWTMKSLEVIELTEPGDLTSSNGCSLVVTITADLRVRISRRTIEEVFPHLVGDEGLM
;
A
#
# COMPACT_ATOMS: atom_id res chain seq x y z
N MET A 1 -39.08 54.43 -10.83
CA MET A 1 -39.54 53.34 -9.95
C MET A 1 -39.94 53.92 -8.60
N SER A 2 -41.17 53.69 -8.18
CA SER A 2 -41.68 54.11 -6.87
C SER A 2 -41.06 53.27 -5.74
N ASN A 3 -40.93 53.83 -4.52
CA ASN A 3 -40.44 53.10 -3.34
C ASN A 3 -41.23 51.80 -3.07
N SER A 4 -42.52 51.78 -3.43
CA SER A 4 -43.39 50.59 -3.34
C SER A 4 -42.97 49.47 -4.30
N GLU A 5 -42.54 49.82 -5.52
CA GLU A 5 -42.10 48.85 -6.53
C GLU A 5 -40.75 48.22 -6.18
N ARG A 6 -39.82 49.01 -5.64
CA ARG A 6 -38.53 48.51 -5.12
C ARG A 6 -38.74 47.50 -3.98
N GLY A 7 -39.63 47.81 -3.03
CA GLY A 7 -39.96 46.90 -1.93
C GLY A 7 -40.57 45.57 -2.42
N LYS A 8 -41.46 45.61 -3.43
CA LYS A 8 -42.01 44.40 -4.06
C LYS A 8 -40.94 43.58 -4.81
N TYR A 9 -40.03 44.24 -5.53
CA TYR A 9 -38.93 43.60 -6.24
C TYR A 9 -37.99 42.85 -5.28
N TYR A 10 -37.52 43.50 -4.20
CA TYR A 10 -36.61 42.86 -3.25
C TYR A 10 -37.27 41.69 -2.50
N ARG A 11 -38.55 41.81 -2.12
CA ARG A 11 -39.30 40.70 -1.51
C ARG A 11 -39.42 39.50 -2.46
N ARG A 12 -39.73 39.74 -3.74
CA ARG A 12 -39.81 38.67 -4.76
C ARG A 12 -38.45 38.02 -5.00
N ARG A 13 -37.38 38.81 -5.14
CA ARG A 13 -36.01 38.31 -5.33
C ARG A 13 -35.54 37.47 -4.15
N ARG A 14 -35.84 37.91 -2.91
CA ARG A 14 -35.50 37.15 -1.70
C ARG A 14 -36.28 35.83 -1.62
N LYS A 15 -37.56 35.82 -2.00
CA LYS A 15 -38.40 34.61 -2.04
C LYS A 15 -37.90 33.59 -3.07
N ILE A 16 -37.47 34.04 -4.24
CA ILE A 16 -36.90 33.16 -5.28
C ILE A 16 -35.57 32.57 -4.79
N TYR A 17 -34.71 33.41 -4.23
CA TYR A 17 -33.42 32.95 -3.70
C TYR A 17 -33.60 31.96 -2.54
N SER A 18 -34.53 32.20 -1.62
CA SER A 18 -34.81 31.26 -0.52
C SER A 18 -35.35 29.93 -1.03
N ALA A 19 -36.29 29.95 -1.98
CA ALA A 19 -36.84 28.72 -2.56
C ALA A 19 -35.78 27.90 -3.30
N HIS A 20 -34.92 28.56 -4.10
CA HIS A 20 -33.82 27.89 -4.78
C HIS A 20 -32.76 27.34 -3.80
N LEU A 21 -32.53 28.03 -2.68
CA LEU A 21 -31.63 27.55 -1.64
C LEU A 21 -32.22 26.31 -0.93
N GLU A 22 -33.51 26.34 -0.59
CA GLU A 22 -34.22 25.21 0.01
C GLU A 22 -34.18 23.98 -0.91
N GLU A 23 -34.41 24.18 -2.21
CA GLU A 23 -34.32 23.12 -3.23
C GLU A 23 -32.90 22.52 -3.29
N ARG A 24 -31.87 23.36 -3.34
CA ARG A 24 -30.47 22.88 -3.35
C ARG A 24 -30.08 22.14 -2.08
N VAL A 25 -30.56 22.62 -0.92
CA VAL A 25 -30.29 21.96 0.36
C VAL A 25 -31.00 20.61 0.41
N ALA A 26 -32.24 20.51 -0.09
CA ALA A 26 -32.94 19.24 -0.19
C ALA A 26 -32.21 18.24 -1.11
N ALA A 27 -31.78 18.69 -2.30
CA ALA A 27 -31.03 17.85 -3.23
C ALA A 27 -29.70 17.37 -2.63
N LEU A 28 -28.96 18.25 -1.95
CA LEU A 28 -27.71 17.88 -1.27
C LEU A 28 -27.94 16.87 -0.14
N HIS A 29 -29.03 17.00 0.63
CA HIS A 29 -29.35 16.01 1.65
C HIS A 29 -29.68 14.64 1.07
N GLU A 30 -30.38 14.60 -0.07
CA GLU A 30 -30.66 13.36 -0.80
C GLU A 30 -29.36 12.72 -1.31
N GLU A 31 -28.46 13.52 -1.89
CA GLU A 31 -27.15 13.05 -2.35
C GLU A 31 -26.29 12.53 -1.18
N ILE A 32 -26.25 13.25 -0.06
CA ILE A 32 -25.55 12.81 1.15
C ILE A 32 -26.15 11.49 1.65
N ALA A 33 -27.47 11.36 1.68
CA ALA A 33 -28.13 10.12 2.09
C ALA A 33 -27.75 8.95 1.16
N ALA A 34 -27.78 9.15 -0.15
CA ALA A 34 -27.41 8.15 -1.15
C ALA A 34 -25.92 7.73 -1.02
N LEU A 35 -25.02 8.71 -0.87
CA LEU A 35 -23.59 8.45 -0.68
C LEU A 35 -23.31 7.75 0.64
N THR A 36 -24.06 8.06 1.70
CA THR A 36 -23.93 7.41 3.01
C THR A 36 -24.31 5.94 2.93
N VAL A 37 -25.42 5.62 2.26
CA VAL A 37 -25.85 4.23 2.04
C VAL A 37 -24.83 3.48 1.19
N SER A 38 -24.36 4.07 0.09
CA SER A 38 -23.34 3.46 -0.79
C SER A 38 -22.05 3.16 -0.02
N ARG A 39 -21.58 4.12 0.79
CA ARG A 39 -20.40 3.94 1.65
C ARG A 39 -20.60 2.81 2.66
N GLN A 40 -21.77 2.73 3.30
CA GLN A 40 -22.05 1.67 4.27
C GLN A 40 -22.00 0.29 3.61
N VAL A 41 -22.66 0.13 2.46
CA VAL A 41 -22.64 -1.14 1.70
C VAL A 41 -21.21 -1.51 1.30
N GLN A 42 -20.42 -0.56 0.81
CA GLN A 42 -19.01 -0.78 0.48
C GLN A 42 -18.18 -1.18 1.71
N GLN A 43 -18.44 -0.59 2.87
CA GLN A 43 -17.75 -0.96 4.11
C GLN A 43 -18.11 -2.38 4.56
N GLU A 44 -19.39 -2.76 4.53
CA GLU A 44 -19.85 -4.10 4.88
C GLU A 44 -19.28 -5.16 3.92
N LEU A 45 -19.27 -4.88 2.62
CA LEU A 45 -18.64 -5.75 1.61
C LEU A 45 -17.14 -5.87 1.83
N ALA A 46 -16.44 -4.76 2.08
CA ALA A 46 -15.01 -4.78 2.35
C ALA A 46 -14.67 -5.57 3.61
N LEU A 47 -15.45 -5.42 4.69
CA LEU A 47 -15.28 -6.23 5.90
C LEU A 47 -15.50 -7.71 5.61
N SER A 48 -16.60 -8.06 4.91
CA SER A 48 -16.90 -9.45 4.55
C SER A 48 -15.78 -10.07 3.70
N GLN A 49 -15.26 -9.32 2.74
CA GLN A 49 -14.13 -9.75 1.90
C GLN A 49 -12.85 -9.95 2.70
N ARG A 50 -12.54 -9.09 3.67
CA ARG A 50 -11.33 -9.22 4.53
C ARG A 50 -11.29 -10.53 5.32
N PHE A 51 -12.44 -11.09 5.67
CA PHE A 51 -12.52 -12.36 6.40
C PHE A 51 -12.49 -13.61 5.50
N THR A 52 -12.42 -13.43 4.18
CA THR A 52 -12.19 -14.54 3.25
C THR A 52 -10.70 -14.85 3.14
N PRO A 53 -10.30 -16.09 2.80
CA PRO A 53 -8.91 -16.43 2.52
C PRO A 53 -8.26 -15.53 1.45
N LEU A 54 -9.00 -15.19 0.39
CA LEU A 54 -8.55 -14.26 -0.66
C LEU A 54 -8.26 -12.86 -0.08
N GLY A 55 -9.19 -12.32 0.72
CA GLY A 55 -9.01 -11.00 1.32
C GLY A 55 -7.89 -10.97 2.36
N ALA A 56 -7.73 -12.03 3.15
CA ALA A 56 -6.61 -12.16 4.08
C ALA A 56 -5.27 -12.17 3.34
N ALA A 57 -5.15 -12.97 2.27
CA ALA A 57 -3.94 -13.00 1.43
C ALA A 57 -3.63 -11.62 0.81
N ALA A 58 -4.65 -10.94 0.27
CA ALA A 58 -4.51 -9.59 -0.27
C ALA A 58 -4.04 -8.58 0.80
N ASN A 59 -4.58 -8.67 2.03
CA ASN A 59 -4.19 -7.78 3.13
C ASN A 59 -2.74 -8.00 3.55
N ILE A 60 -2.30 -9.25 3.66
CA ILE A 60 -0.90 -9.58 4.00
C ILE A 60 0.05 -8.98 2.95
N VAL A 61 -0.24 -9.15 1.66
CA VAL A 61 0.61 -8.62 0.59
C VAL A 61 0.56 -7.08 0.53
N ASN A 62 -0.59 -6.47 0.80
CA ASN A 62 -0.70 -5.01 0.94
C ASN A 62 0.14 -4.48 2.09
N GLU A 63 0.10 -5.15 3.24
CA GLU A 63 0.89 -4.78 4.41
C GLU A 63 2.38 -4.94 4.13
N TYR A 64 2.80 -6.06 3.51
CA TYR A 64 4.17 -6.25 3.04
C TYR A 64 4.62 -5.09 2.13
N CYS A 65 3.86 -4.77 1.09
CA CYS A 65 4.21 -3.68 0.17
C CYS A 65 4.27 -2.32 0.87
N SER A 66 3.44 -2.10 1.90
CA SER A 66 3.41 -0.86 2.68
C SER A 66 4.60 -0.75 3.63
N LEU A 67 4.96 -1.85 4.30
CA LEU A 67 6.07 -1.91 5.24
C LEU A 67 7.42 -1.73 4.55
N PHE A 68 7.58 -2.29 3.35
CA PHE A 68 8.83 -2.24 2.58
C PHE A 68 8.83 -1.15 1.49
N ASN A 69 7.89 -0.21 1.52
CA ASN A 69 7.73 0.79 0.46
C ASN A 69 8.97 1.70 0.28
N TYR A 70 9.78 1.89 1.32
CA TYR A 70 11.04 2.63 1.29
C TYR A 70 12.27 1.74 1.56
N GLY A 71 12.09 0.42 1.49
CA GLY A 71 13.11 -0.56 1.86
C GLY A 71 13.17 -0.88 3.36
N ALA A 72 14.28 -1.47 3.78
CA ALA A 72 14.60 -1.71 5.19
C ALA A 72 15.39 -0.52 5.74
N PRO A 73 15.10 -0.04 6.96
CA PRO A 73 15.83 1.06 7.55
C PRO A 73 17.24 0.59 7.92
N VAL A 74 18.26 1.18 7.30
CA VAL A 74 19.67 0.83 7.57
C VAL A 74 20.32 1.96 8.34
N ARG A 75 21.02 1.63 9.43
CA ARG A 75 21.83 2.60 10.17
C ARG A 75 23.06 2.96 9.34
N LEU A 76 23.16 4.22 8.92
CA LEU A 76 24.31 4.73 8.16
C LEU A 76 25.35 5.44 9.04
N THR A 77 25.05 5.71 10.32
CA THR A 77 25.93 6.43 11.25
C THR A 77 25.97 5.77 12.63
N VAL A 78 27.16 5.75 13.24
CA VAL A 78 27.53 5.04 14.48
C VAL A 78 27.26 5.87 15.74
N ASP A 79 26.49 6.97 15.66
CA ASP A 79 26.20 7.76 16.86
C ASP A 79 25.00 7.14 17.62
N ASP A 80 25.32 6.29 18.59
CA ASP A 80 24.39 5.46 19.37
C ASP A 80 23.47 6.28 20.32
N GLN A 81 23.58 7.61 20.35
CA GLN A 81 22.80 8.49 21.24
C GLN A 81 21.55 9.12 20.60
N ASP A 82 21.30 8.90 19.31
CA ASP A 82 20.21 9.59 18.62
C ASP A 82 18.88 8.82 18.63
N LEU A 83 17.79 9.58 18.82
CA LEU A 83 16.40 9.12 18.62
C LEU A 83 16.20 8.41 17.26
N SER A 84 17.01 8.76 16.25
CA SER A 84 17.03 8.14 14.93
C SER A 84 17.44 6.66 14.97
N ALA A 85 18.41 6.30 15.81
CA ALA A 85 18.89 4.93 15.95
C ALA A 85 17.80 4.03 16.57
N SER A 86 17.09 4.54 17.58
CA SER A 86 15.96 3.85 18.21
C SER A 86 14.80 3.64 17.22
N LEU A 87 14.46 4.66 16.42
CA LEU A 87 13.44 4.56 15.37
C LEU A 87 13.80 3.53 14.29
N VAL A 88 15.06 3.52 13.83
CA VAL A 88 15.55 2.52 12.85
C VAL A 88 15.43 1.10 13.41
N ALA A 89 15.84 0.88 14.66
CA ALA A 89 15.72 -0.43 15.31
C ALA A 89 14.26 -0.85 15.46
N HIS A 90 13.36 0.07 15.84
CA HIS A 90 11.94 -0.21 15.96
C HIS A 90 11.31 -0.63 14.62
N VAL A 91 11.58 0.12 13.55
CA VAL A 91 11.03 -0.18 12.21
C VAL A 91 11.61 -1.49 11.66
N SER A 92 12.92 -1.72 11.83
CA SER A 92 13.58 -2.99 11.46
C SER A 92 12.96 -4.18 12.19
N ASN A 93 12.73 -4.06 13.50
CA ASN A 93 12.08 -5.10 14.30
C ASN A 93 10.62 -5.35 13.87
N THR A 94 9.89 -4.30 13.50
CA THR A 94 8.51 -4.43 13.02
C THR A 94 8.47 -5.17 11.68
N GLN A 95 9.32 -4.78 10.73
CA GLN A 95 9.43 -5.47 9.44
C GLN A 95 9.82 -6.94 9.60
N ARG A 96 10.83 -7.23 10.44
CA ARG A 96 11.28 -8.59 10.72
C ARG A 96 10.20 -9.43 11.41
N GLY A 97 9.53 -8.87 12.41
CA GLY A 97 8.45 -9.54 13.14
C GLY A 97 7.25 -9.85 12.23
N PHE A 98 6.88 -8.91 11.35
CA PHE A 98 5.86 -9.14 10.33
C PHE A 98 6.22 -10.31 9.43
N LEU A 99 7.43 -10.32 8.85
CA LEU A 99 7.87 -11.41 7.97
C LEU A 99 7.87 -12.77 8.66
N GLN A 100 8.36 -12.84 9.90
CA GLN A 100 8.35 -14.08 10.69
C GLN A 100 6.94 -14.58 11.03
N ALA A 101 5.97 -13.68 11.15
CA ALA A 101 4.59 -14.03 11.45
C ALA A 101 3.82 -14.54 10.24
N VAL A 102 4.11 -14.03 9.04
CA VAL A 102 3.32 -14.32 7.82
C VAL A 102 3.98 -15.30 6.86
N MET A 103 5.30 -15.49 6.93
CA MET A 103 6.04 -16.39 6.04
C MET A 103 6.39 -17.71 6.74
N ASN A 104 6.34 -18.80 5.97
CA ASN A 104 6.85 -20.09 6.43
C ASN A 104 8.39 -20.02 6.59
N ALA A 105 8.93 -20.73 7.58
CA ALA A 105 10.37 -20.87 7.78
C ALA A 105 11.08 -21.40 6.52
N ASP A 106 10.40 -22.24 5.74
CA ASP A 106 10.92 -22.83 4.49
C ASP A 106 10.60 -21.99 3.24
N VAL A 107 10.29 -20.69 3.40
CA VAL A 107 10.05 -19.80 2.26
C VAL A 107 11.25 -19.83 1.31
N ARG A 108 10.97 -19.96 0.02
CA ARG A 108 11.99 -20.09 -1.02
C ARG A 108 12.04 -18.85 -1.89
N PHE A 109 13.23 -18.34 -2.14
CA PHE A 109 13.50 -17.22 -3.04
C PHE A 109 14.58 -17.63 -4.04
N GLY A 110 14.18 -18.06 -5.25
CA GLY A 110 15.11 -18.62 -6.22
C GLY A 110 15.72 -19.93 -5.72
N GLU A 111 17.02 -19.94 -5.44
CA GLU A 111 17.76 -21.06 -4.83
C GLU A 111 17.93 -20.92 -3.31
N PHE A 112 17.52 -19.78 -2.75
CA PHE A 112 17.71 -19.44 -1.34
C PHE A 112 16.51 -19.85 -0.49
N PHE A 113 16.77 -20.18 0.78
CA PHE A 113 15.77 -20.61 1.75
C PHE A 113 15.78 -19.72 3.00
N GLY A 114 14.58 -19.43 3.50
CA GLY A 114 14.38 -18.77 4.79
C GLY A 114 14.11 -17.27 4.70
N VAL A 115 13.34 -16.82 5.69
CA VAL A 115 12.89 -15.42 5.83
C VAL A 115 14.06 -14.45 6.06
N GLY A 116 15.12 -14.92 6.72
CA GLY A 116 16.30 -14.09 7.02
C GLY A 116 16.95 -13.53 5.76
N LEU A 117 17.08 -14.35 4.70
CA LEU A 117 17.71 -13.93 3.45
C LEU A 117 16.92 -12.83 2.73
N LEU A 118 15.59 -12.89 2.78
CA LEU A 118 14.74 -11.83 2.23
C LEU A 118 15.00 -10.49 2.94
N PHE A 119 15.12 -10.53 4.27
CA PHE A 119 15.39 -9.35 5.06
C PHE A 119 16.79 -8.80 4.79
N ASP A 120 17.82 -9.65 4.77
CA ASP A 120 19.19 -9.27 4.46
C ASP A 120 19.31 -8.63 3.06
N GLN A 121 18.48 -9.09 2.11
CA GLN A 121 18.44 -8.53 0.77
C GLN A 121 17.83 -7.12 0.77
N TRP A 122 16.76 -6.90 1.54
CA TRP A 122 16.18 -5.59 1.73
C TRP A 122 17.14 -4.61 2.41
N GLU A 123 17.87 -5.07 3.44
CA GLU A 123 18.92 -4.27 4.08
C GLU A 123 20.02 -3.90 3.09
N ARG A 124 20.55 -4.87 2.33
CA ARG A 124 21.57 -4.62 1.30
C ARG A 124 21.10 -3.61 0.25
N TYR A 125 19.90 -3.80 -0.30
CA TYR A 125 19.37 -2.85 -1.28
C TYR A 125 19.24 -1.45 -0.68
N SER A 126 18.77 -1.34 0.55
CA SER A 126 18.57 -0.05 1.22
C SER A 126 19.89 0.60 1.65
N LEU A 127 20.94 -0.18 1.87
CA LEU A 127 22.29 0.29 2.17
C LEU A 127 23.00 0.84 0.93
N PHE A 128 22.87 0.14 -0.20
CA PHE A 128 23.62 0.45 -1.42
C PHE A 128 22.92 1.46 -2.32
N HIS A 129 21.59 1.55 -2.26
CA HIS A 129 20.84 2.54 -3.02
C HIS A 129 20.54 3.77 -2.17
N ALA A 130 20.73 4.94 -2.75
CA ALA A 130 20.64 6.18 -2.00
C ALA A 130 19.19 6.68 -1.82
N ALA A 131 18.23 5.99 -2.42
CA ALA A 131 16.80 6.01 -2.12
C ALA A 131 16.12 4.82 -2.81
N ILE A 132 15.16 4.20 -2.13
CA ILE A 132 14.27 3.18 -2.70
C ILE A 132 12.84 3.67 -2.48
N LYS A 133 12.00 3.56 -3.51
CA LYS A 133 10.56 3.74 -3.39
C LYS A 133 9.83 2.72 -4.23
N TRP A 134 9.06 1.88 -3.57
CA TRP A 134 8.15 0.92 -4.16
C TRP A 134 6.74 1.51 -4.17
N THR A 135 6.01 1.37 -5.28
CA THR A 135 4.61 1.81 -5.40
C THR A 135 3.80 0.73 -6.11
N MET A 136 2.98 0.02 -5.35
CA MET A 136 2.07 -1.00 -5.90
C MET A 136 1.02 -0.35 -6.78
N LYS A 137 0.77 -0.95 -7.95
CA LYS A 137 -0.23 -0.51 -8.94
C LYS A 137 -1.47 -1.36 -8.93
N SER A 138 -1.28 -2.67 -8.82
CA SER A 138 -2.37 -3.65 -8.79
C SER A 138 -1.96 -4.85 -7.95
N LEU A 139 -2.99 -5.52 -7.43
CA LEU A 139 -2.91 -6.76 -6.69
C LEU A 139 -4.06 -7.64 -7.15
N GLU A 140 -3.76 -8.89 -7.48
CA GLU A 140 -4.72 -9.90 -7.89
C GLU A 140 -4.47 -11.17 -7.08
N VAL A 141 -5.54 -11.80 -6.58
CA VAL A 141 -5.46 -13.08 -5.87
C VAL A 141 -6.18 -14.12 -6.69
N ILE A 142 -5.44 -15.16 -7.08
CA ILE A 142 -5.92 -16.27 -7.90
C ILE A 142 -5.97 -17.51 -7.02
N GLU A 143 -7.13 -18.15 -7.00
CA GLU A 143 -7.33 -19.43 -6.34
C GLU A 143 -6.99 -20.55 -7.33
N LEU A 144 -5.93 -21.31 -7.04
CA LEU A 144 -5.56 -22.49 -7.81
C LEU A 144 -6.42 -23.66 -7.35
N THR A 145 -7.40 -24.03 -8.15
CA THR A 145 -8.09 -25.32 -8.01
C THR A 145 -7.32 -26.34 -8.85
N GLU A 146 -6.67 -27.32 -8.21
CA GLU A 146 -6.09 -28.46 -8.91
C GLU A 146 -7.20 -29.22 -9.66
N PRO A 147 -7.13 -29.35 -11.01
CA PRO A 147 -8.13 -30.10 -11.76
C PRO A 147 -7.91 -31.60 -11.55
N GLY A 148 -8.50 -32.16 -10.48
CA GLY A 148 -8.52 -33.61 -10.29
C GLY A 148 -8.75 -34.12 -8.87
N ASP A 149 -8.55 -33.29 -7.83
CA ASP A 149 -8.55 -33.80 -6.45
C ASP A 149 -9.73 -33.27 -5.63
N LEU A 150 -10.94 -33.76 -5.97
CA LEU A 150 -12.16 -33.54 -5.18
C LEU A 150 -12.18 -34.34 -3.85
N THR A 151 -11.08 -35.02 -3.52
CA THR A 151 -10.99 -35.94 -2.38
C THR A 151 -9.98 -35.53 -1.31
N SER A 152 -9.13 -34.54 -1.58
CA SER A 152 -8.13 -34.07 -0.63
C SER A 152 -8.67 -32.84 0.08
N SER A 153 -8.96 -32.95 1.37
CA SER A 153 -9.24 -31.84 2.30
C SER A 153 -8.04 -30.89 2.50
N ASN A 154 -7.08 -30.90 1.57
CA ASN A 154 -5.76 -30.32 1.74
C ASN A 154 -5.63 -29.09 0.85
N GLY A 155 -6.02 -27.96 1.43
CA GLY A 155 -5.48 -26.64 1.15
C GLY A 155 -5.73 -26.09 -0.25
N CYS A 156 -6.70 -25.18 -0.37
CA CYS A 156 -6.75 -24.34 -1.55
C CYS A 156 -5.48 -23.48 -1.63
N SER A 157 -4.76 -23.56 -2.76
CA SER A 157 -3.52 -22.81 -2.95
C SER A 157 -3.84 -21.45 -3.56
N LEU A 158 -3.46 -20.37 -2.87
CA LEU A 158 -3.68 -19.01 -3.34
C LEU A 158 -2.38 -18.45 -3.92
N VAL A 159 -2.46 -17.86 -5.11
CA VAL A 159 -1.37 -17.10 -5.72
C VAL A 159 -1.74 -15.63 -5.72
N VAL A 160 -0.90 -14.80 -5.10
CA VAL A 160 -1.06 -13.34 -5.16
C VAL A 160 -0.08 -12.79 -6.18
N THR A 161 -0.60 -12.11 -7.20
CA THR A 161 0.18 -11.40 -8.21
C THR A 161 0.11 -9.90 -7.94
N ILE A 162 1.28 -9.24 -7.98
CA ILE A 162 1.36 -7.79 -7.85
C ILE A 162 2.06 -7.17 -9.05
N THR A 163 1.60 -5.99 -9.46
CA THR A 163 2.34 -5.11 -10.36
C THR A 163 2.76 -3.88 -9.58
N ALA A 164 4.02 -3.48 -9.68
CA ALA A 164 4.56 -2.35 -8.94
C ALA A 164 5.63 -1.58 -9.70
N ASP A 165 5.74 -0.28 -9.41
CA ASP A 165 6.88 0.55 -9.83
C ASP A 165 7.93 0.54 -8.71
N LEU A 166 9.14 0.09 -9.04
CA LEU A 166 10.31 0.23 -8.16
C LEU A 166 11.19 1.38 -8.67
N ARG A 167 11.27 2.46 -7.90
CA ARG A 167 12.16 3.59 -8.16
C ARG A 167 13.37 3.51 -7.27
N VAL A 168 14.54 3.58 -7.88
CA VAL A 168 15.81 3.43 -7.19
C VAL A 168 16.73 4.58 -7.59
N ARG A 169 17.36 5.21 -6.60
CA ARG A 169 18.41 6.22 -6.86
C ARG A 169 19.77 5.57 -6.78
N ILE A 170 20.39 5.42 -7.95
CA ILE A 170 21.75 4.92 -8.09
C ILE A 170 22.73 5.99 -7.61
N SER A 171 23.73 5.56 -6.85
CA SER A 171 24.83 6.38 -6.35
C SER A 171 26.17 5.73 -6.69
N ARG A 172 27.28 6.46 -6.46
CA ARG A 172 28.63 5.88 -6.56
C ARG A 172 28.77 4.59 -5.75
N ARG A 173 28.29 4.59 -4.49
CA ARG A 173 28.26 3.40 -3.63
C ARG A 173 27.51 2.23 -4.27
N THR A 174 26.41 2.51 -4.96
CA THR A 174 25.66 1.47 -5.69
C THR A 174 26.54 0.82 -6.76
N ILE A 175 27.28 1.62 -7.53
CA ILE A 175 28.17 1.10 -8.58
C ILE A 175 29.29 0.28 -7.95
N GLU A 176 29.94 0.82 -6.92
CA GLU A 176 31.08 0.16 -6.25
C GLU A 176 30.70 -1.16 -5.57
N GLU A 177 29.51 -1.25 -4.96
CA GLU A 177 29.10 -2.41 -4.16
C GLU A 177 28.23 -3.41 -4.92
N VAL A 178 27.36 -2.95 -5.83
CA VAL A 178 26.40 -3.81 -6.56
C VAL A 178 26.89 -4.16 -7.96
N PHE A 179 27.64 -3.26 -8.60
CA PHE A 179 28.13 -3.43 -9.97
C PHE A 179 29.64 -3.16 -10.07
N PRO A 180 30.48 -3.85 -9.27
CA PRO A 180 31.90 -3.52 -9.16
C PRO A 180 32.65 -3.59 -10.50
N HIS A 181 32.21 -4.47 -11.42
CA HIS A 181 32.75 -4.59 -12.77
C HIS A 181 32.67 -3.28 -13.58
N LEU A 182 31.66 -2.44 -13.33
CA LEU A 182 31.52 -1.13 -14.00
C LEU A 182 32.56 -0.10 -13.53
N VAL A 183 33.20 -0.32 -12.38
CA VAL A 183 34.27 0.55 -11.88
C VAL A 183 35.56 0.35 -12.69
N GLY A 184 35.79 -0.88 -13.15
CA GLY A 184 36.98 -1.28 -13.93
C GLY A 184 36.79 -1.36 -15.44
N ASP A 185 35.58 -1.08 -15.96
CA ASP A 185 35.20 -1.34 -17.37
C ASP A 185 35.44 -2.81 -17.76
N GLU A 186 35.17 -3.72 -16.83
CA GLU A 186 35.29 -5.15 -17.05
C GLU A 186 34.00 -5.67 -17.71
N GLY A 187 34.14 -6.44 -18.79
CA GLY A 187 33.00 -7.05 -19.47
C GLY A 187 32.25 -8.03 -18.57
N LEU A 188 30.93 -8.10 -18.71
CA LEU A 188 30.10 -9.11 -18.06
C LEU A 188 30.53 -10.50 -18.57
N MET A 189 31.15 -11.30 -17.70
CA MET A 189 31.43 -12.73 -17.98
C MET A 189 30.17 -13.58 -17.78
#